data_AF-A0A1Y2MYA6-F1
#
_entry.id   AF-A0A1Y2MYA6-F1
#
_cell.length_a   1.000
_cell.length_b   1.000
_cell.length_c   1.000
_cell.angle_alpha   90.00
_cell.angle_beta   90.00
_cell.angle_gamma   90.00
#
_symmetry.space_group_name_H-M   'P 1'
#
loop_
_entity.id
_entity.type
_entity.pdbx_description
1 polymer ?
#
loop_
_entity_poly.entity_id
_entity_poly.type
_entity_poly.pdbx_seq_one_letter_code
_entity_poly.pdbx_strand_id
1 'polypeptide(L)' 'MYYIHQVERHVFIVTYGCRPVSDVDPVLSHEHKAIGLFAQSEVDGLTMPDGYRRSIRTWFERTG' A
#
# COMPACT_ATOMS: atom_id res chain seq x y z
N MET A 1 -7.25 -11.94 4.66
CA MET A 1 -7.32 -12.76 3.42
C MET A 1 -8.07 -11.96 2.38
N TYR A 2 -7.54 -11.84 1.17
CA TYR A 2 -8.19 -11.18 0.04
C TYR A 2 -8.49 -12.23 -1.03
N TYR A 3 -9.64 -12.14 -1.69
CA TYR A 3 -10.00 -13.07 -2.76
C TYR A 3 -9.84 -12.39 -4.12
N ILE A 4 -9.04 -12.98 -5.00
CA ILE A 4 -8.82 -12.46 -6.35
C ILE A 4 -9.71 -13.24 -7.31
N HIS A 5 -10.78 -12.60 -7.77
CA HIS A 5 -11.78 -13.21 -8.65
C HIS A 5 -11.20 -13.71 -9.97
N GLN A 6 -10.24 -12.98 -10.57
CA GLN A 6 -9.68 -13.32 -11.88
C GLN A 6 -8.90 -14.63 -11.90
N VAL A 7 -8.41 -15.09 -10.75
CA VAL A 7 -7.58 -16.31 -10.62
C VAL A 7 -8.15 -17.30 -9.61
N GLU A 8 -9.30 -17.00 -9.03
CA GLU A 8 -10.00 -17.80 -8.00
C GLU A 8 -9.11 -18.23 -6.82
N ARG A 9 -8.27 -17.31 -6.34
CA ARG A 9 -7.35 -17.59 -5.22
C ARG A 9 -7.61 -16.70 -4.02
N HIS A 10 -7.46 -17.31 -2.84
CA HIS A 10 -7.25 -16.58 -1.59
C HIS A 10 -5.77 -16.20 -1.46
N VAL A 11 -5.51 -14.91 -1.27
CA VAL A 11 -4.17 -14.39 -1.02
C VAL A 11 -4.07 -13.79 0.37
N PHE A 12 -2.97 -14.11 1.03
CA PHE A 12 -2.57 -13.50 2.28
C PHE A 12 -1.42 -12.53 1.99
N ILE A 13 -1.62 -11.26 2.35
CA ILE A 13 -0.66 -10.18 2.09
C ILE A 13 -0.17 -9.70 3.44
N VAL A 14 1.15 -9.72 3.62
CA VAL A 14 1.83 -9.16 4.81
C VAL A 14 2.43 -7.82 4.42
N THR A 15 2.19 -6.80 5.23
CA THR A 15 2.67 -5.44 5.01
C THR A 15 3.65 -5.04 6.10
N TYR A 16 4.76 -4.42 5.73
CA TYR A 16 5.74 -3.84 6.63
C TYR A 16 5.81 -2.33 6.40
N GLY A 17 5.73 -1.55 7.48
CA GLY A 17 6.01 -0.12 7.43
C GLY A 17 7.51 0.12 7.53
N CYS A 18 8.02 1.07 6.77
CA CYS A 18 9.41 1.52 6.86
C CYS A 18 9.49 3.04 6.75
N ARG A 19 10.63 3.59 7.18
CA ARG A 19 11.01 4.97 6.88
C ARG A 19 12.13 4.91 5.85
N PRO A 20 12.02 5.63 4.72
CA PRO A 20 13.10 5.69 3.75
C PRO A 20 14.33 6.36 4.39
N VAL A 21 15.53 5.94 3.96
CA VAL A 21 16.81 6.49 4.45
C VAL A 21 17.22 7.74 3.65
N SER A 22 16.60 7.98 2.50
CA SER A 22 16.84 9.13 1.63
C SER A 22 15.54 9.68 1.06
N ASP A 23 15.58 10.95 0.66
CA ASP A 23 14.44 11.68 0.07
C ASP A 23 14.42 11.59 -1.46
N VAL A 24 14.87 10.46 -2.02
CA VAL A 24 14.89 10.27 -3.48
C VAL A 24 13.48 9.93 -3.97
N ASP A 25 13.06 10.59 -5.04
CA ASP A 25 11.77 10.32 -5.66
C ASP A 25 11.68 8.85 -6.14
N PRO A 26 10.53 8.18 -5.94
CA PRO A 26 10.33 6.82 -6.42
C PRO A 26 10.48 6.72 -7.94
N VAL A 27 11.28 5.75 -8.40
CA VAL A 27 11.46 5.47 -9.84
C VAL A 27 10.55 4.32 -10.26
N LEU A 28 9.74 4.54 -11.30
CA LEU A 28 8.85 3.52 -11.85
C LEU A 28 9.65 2.44 -12.57
N SER A 29 9.46 1.17 -12.19
CA SER A 29 10.00 0.01 -12.92
C SER A 29 8.98 -0.54 -13.92
N HIS A 30 9.44 -1.38 -14.85
CA HIS A 30 8.59 -2.04 -15.85
C HIS A 30 7.52 -2.98 -15.26
N GLU A 31 7.65 -3.37 -13.99
CA GLU A 31 6.65 -4.19 -13.30
C GLU A 31 5.39 -3.39 -12.93
N HIS A 32 5.49 -2.06 -12.92
CA HIS A 32 4.44 -1.16 -12.48
C HIS A 32 3.98 -0.24 -13.62
N LYS A 33 2.69 0.13 -13.60
CA LYS A 33 2.09 1.01 -14.61
C LYS A 33 2.07 2.48 -14.22
N ALA A 34 2.10 2.77 -12.93
CA ALA A 34 2.06 4.12 -12.36
C ALA A 34 2.63 4.11 -10.94
N ILE A 35 3.11 5.26 -10.50
CA ILE A 35 3.59 5.50 -9.13
C ILE A 35 3.18 6.88 -8.67
N GLY A 36 2.92 7.03 -7.36
CA GLY A 36 2.54 8.29 -6.73
C GLY A 36 2.86 8.29 -5.25
N LEU A 37 3.14 9.48 -4.71
CA LEU A 37 3.28 9.73 -3.29
C LEU A 37 1.98 10.36 -2.77
N PHE A 38 1.51 9.89 -1.61
CA PHE A 38 0.25 10.31 -1.02
C PHE A 38 0.44 10.61 0.46
N ALA A 39 -0.18 11.68 0.93
CA ALA A 39 -0.32 11.98 2.35
C ALA A 39 -1.26 10.97 3.03
N GLN A 40 -1.10 10.81 4.35
CA GLN A 40 -1.95 9.92 5.14
C GLN A 40 -3.45 10.20 4.95
N SER A 41 -3.84 11.48 4.86
CA SER A 41 -5.24 11.90 4.69
C SER A 41 -5.84 11.51 3.34
N GLU A 42 -5.02 11.21 2.34
CA GLU A 42 -5.47 10.86 0.99
C GLU A 42 -5.77 9.36 0.84
N VAL A 43 -5.24 8.53 1.75
CA VAL A 43 -5.28 7.05 1.67
C VAL A 43 -6.70 6.50 1.55
N ASP A 44 -7.66 7.09 2.25
CA ASP A 44 -9.06 6.64 2.23
C ASP A 44 -9.73 6.87 0.87
N GLY A 45 -9.23 7.80 0.06
CA GLY A 45 -9.74 8.09 -1.29
C GLY A 45 -9.14 7.22 -2.40
N LEU A 46 -8.14 6.39 -2.10
CA LEU A 46 -7.44 5.60 -3.11
C LEU A 46 -8.16 4.29 -3.44
N THR A 47 -8.20 3.95 -4.74
CA THR A 47 -8.70 2.66 -5.22
C THR A 47 -7.72 1.53 -4.89
N MET A 48 -7.92 0.90 -3.74
CA MET A 48 -7.16 -0.27 -3.29
C MET A 48 -8.03 -1.24 -2.47
N PRO A 49 -7.61 -2.50 -2.28
CA PRO A 49 -8.30 -3.41 -1.37
C PRO A 49 -8.30 -2.92 0.08
N ASP A 50 -9.38 -3.18 0.83
CA ASP A 50 -9.55 -2.73 2.23
C ASP A 50 -8.42 -3.16 3.17
N GLY A 51 -7.78 -4.31 2.88
CA GLY A 51 -6.63 -4.79 3.64
C GLY A 51 -5.48 -3.78 3.67
N TYR A 52 -5.18 -3.14 2.54
CA TYR A 52 -4.10 -2.16 2.44
C TYR A 52 -4.42 -0.89 3.22
N ARG A 53 -5.63 -0.32 3.07
CA ARG A 53 -6.07 0.86 3.85
C ARG A 53 -5.93 0.63 5.35
N ARG A 54 -6.41 -0.53 5.84
CA ARG A 54 -6.29 -0.89 7.27
C ARG A 54 -4.84 -1.01 7.72
N SER A 55 -3.98 -1.65 6.94
CA SER A 55 -2.55 -1.79 7.27
C SER A 55 -1.85 -0.43 7.36
N ILE A 56 -2.10 0.48 6.43
CA ILE A 56 -1.51 1.83 6.43
C ILE A 56 -1.99 2.62 7.65
N ARG A 57 -3.31 2.63 7.93
CA ARG A 57 -3.87 3.30 9.12
C ARG A 57 -3.26 2.76 10.41
N THR A 58 -3.19 1.43 10.54
CA THR A 58 -2.60 0.76 11.70
C THR A 58 -1.13 1.14 11.90
N TRP A 59 -0.37 1.30 10.81
CA TRP A 59 1.02 1.74 10.89
C TRP A 59 1.14 3.15 11.48
N PHE A 60 0.35 4.11 10.98
CA PHE A 60 0.35 5.48 11.52
C PHE A 60 -0.11 5.54 12.97
N GLU A 61 -1.13 4.76 13.35
CA GLU A 61 -1.58 4.65 14.75
C GLU A 61 -0.49 4.11 15.70
N ARG A 62 0.44 3.29 15.20
CA ARG A 62 1.51 2.66 15.99
C ARG A 62 2.83 3.42 15.98
N THR A 63 3.02 4.35 15.05
CA THR A 63 4.33 4.98 14.81
C THR A 63 4.31 6.50 14.66
N GLY A 64 3.12 7.10 14.78
CA GLY A 64 2.94 8.53 14.98
C GLY A 64 3.32 8.98 16.38
#